data_AF-A0A327X825-F1
#
_entry.id   AF-A0A327X825-F1
#
_cell.length_a   1.000
_cell.length_b   1.000
_cell.length_c   1.000
_cell.angle_alpha   90.00
_cell.angle_beta   90.00
_cell.angle_gamma   90.00
#
_symmetry.space_group_name_H-M   'P 1'
#
loop_
_entity.id
_entity.type
_entity.pdbx_description
1 polymer ?
#
loop_
_entity_poly.entity_id
_entity_poly.type
_entity_poly.pdbx_seq_one_letter_code
_entity_poly.pdbx_strand_id
1 'polypeptide(L)'
;MEKSTVLQKALWSNVFFAELSAIAFLFFGNTFSFLNELAGGQPLVFGIEFLVMAGLATYAALRPATSRWLIQVIIGLNLLLLGYYVDLLIWGPAVSVIATEIRVIDSVITAVLVVAQIAGLRTAFPKKNMALIP
;
A
#
# COMPACT_ATOMS: atom_id res chain seq x y z
N MET A 1 17.87 3.41 12.48
CA MET A 1 16.57 3.83 13.03
C MET A 1 15.84 2.59 13.49
N GLU A 2 15.75 2.37 14.80
CA GLU A 2 14.83 1.35 15.32
C GLU A 2 13.40 1.73 14.92
N LYS A 3 12.65 0.74 14.42
CA LYS A 3 11.27 0.94 14.02
C LYS A 3 10.38 0.99 15.26
N SER A 4 9.43 1.92 15.29
CA SER A 4 8.36 1.85 16.28
C SER A 4 7.52 0.61 16.05
N THR A 5 6.92 0.05 17.11
CA THR A 5 6.03 -1.11 17.02
C THR A 5 4.87 -0.87 16.03
N VAL A 6 4.38 0.37 15.96
CA VAL A 6 3.32 0.78 15.02
C VAL A 6 3.83 0.71 13.58
N LEU A 7 5.01 1.28 13.29
CA LEU A 7 5.60 1.23 11.96
C LEU A 7 5.90 -0.20 11.52
N GLN A 8 6.42 -1.04 12.42
CA GLN A 8 6.71 -2.44 12.10
C GLN A 8 5.44 -3.22 11.77
N LYS A 9 4.36 -3.04 12.56
CA LYS A 9 3.05 -3.64 12.26
C LYS A 9 2.50 -3.15 10.93
N ALA A 10 2.54 -1.84 10.67
CA ALA A 10 2.04 -1.25 9.43
C ALA A 10 2.81 -1.75 8.19
N LEU A 11 4.13 -1.96 8.30
CA LEU A 11 4.93 -2.56 7.22
C LEU A 11 4.52 -4.01 6.97
N TRP A 12 4.36 -4.84 8.01
CA TRP A 12 3.90 -6.22 7.84
C TRP A 12 2.47 -6.33 7.33
N SER A 13 1.57 -5.45 7.75
CA SER A 13 0.22 -5.38 7.18
C SER A 13 0.26 -5.01 5.70
N ASN A 14 1.18 -4.12 5.29
CA ASN A 14 1.37 -3.78 3.88
C ASN A 14 1.91 -4.98 3.07
N VAL A 15 2.86 -5.74 3.64
CA VAL A 15 3.35 -6.98 3.03
C VAL A 15 2.19 -7.92 2.78
N PHE A 16 1.41 -8.23 3.82
CA PHE A 16 0.31 -9.18 3.73
C PHE A 16 -0.74 -8.74 2.70
N PHE A 17 -1.14 -7.48 2.73
CA PHE A 17 -2.07 -6.93 1.74
C PHE A 17 -1.52 -7.06 0.31
N ALA A 18 -0.27 -6.64 0.09
CA ALA A 18 0.34 -6.68 -1.22
C ALA A 18 0.57 -8.12 -1.74
N GLU A 19 0.93 -9.07 -0.88
CA GLU A 19 1.08 -10.48 -1.26
C GLU A 19 -0.26 -11.10 -1.64
N LEU A 20 -1.32 -10.86 -0.86
CA LEU A 20 -2.65 -11.36 -1.19
C LEU A 20 -3.15 -10.78 -2.52
N SER A 21 -2.98 -9.48 -2.74
CA SER A 21 -3.36 -8.85 -4.00
C SER A 21 -2.51 -9.37 -5.16
N ALA A 22 -1.19 -9.53 -4.99
CA ALA A 22 -0.34 -10.15 -6.00
C ALA A 22 -0.83 -11.55 -6.39
N ILE A 23 -1.13 -12.39 -5.39
CA ILE A 23 -1.66 -13.74 -5.62
C ILE A 23 -3.00 -13.67 -6.36
N ALA A 24 -3.92 -12.81 -5.92
CA ALA A 24 -5.22 -12.62 -6.56
C ALA A 24 -5.07 -12.29 -8.04
N PHE A 25 -4.32 -11.25 -8.37
CA PHE A 25 -4.18 -10.78 -9.75
C PHE A 25 -3.35 -11.72 -10.64
N LEU A 26 -2.24 -12.29 -10.13
CA LEU A 26 -1.37 -13.16 -10.92
C LEU A 26 -2.01 -14.50 -11.25
N PHE A 27 -2.68 -15.13 -10.28
CA PHE A 27 -3.19 -16.50 -10.45
C PHE A 27 -4.67 -16.56 -10.79
N PHE A 28 -5.45 -15.57 -10.35
CA PHE A 28 -6.91 -15.60 -10.51
C PHE A 28 -7.44 -14.50 -11.42
N GLY A 29 -6.60 -13.59 -11.92
CA GLY A 29 -7.01 -12.48 -12.78
C GLY A 29 -7.68 -12.89 -14.09
N ASN A 30 -7.32 -14.06 -14.65
CA ASN A 30 -7.96 -14.62 -15.83
C ASN A 30 -9.17 -15.52 -15.51
N THR A 31 -9.33 -15.91 -14.25
CA THR A 31 -10.39 -16.83 -13.78
C THR A 31 -11.61 -16.06 -13.31
N PHE A 32 -11.40 -14.95 -12.58
CA PHE A 32 -12.47 -14.11 -12.08
C PHE A 32 -12.50 -12.78 -12.84
N SER A 33 -13.60 -12.53 -13.57
CA SER A 33 -13.76 -11.32 -14.38
C SER A 33 -13.61 -10.03 -13.58
N PHE A 34 -14.09 -10.01 -12.33
CA PHE A 34 -13.99 -8.82 -11.46
C PHE A 34 -12.53 -8.43 -11.16
N LEU A 35 -11.58 -9.38 -11.10
CA LEU A 35 -10.16 -9.07 -10.92
C LEU A 35 -9.57 -8.42 -12.17
N ASN A 36 -10.01 -8.85 -13.35
CA ASN A 36 -9.60 -8.23 -14.60
C ASN A 36 -10.14 -6.79 -14.71
N GLU A 37 -11.38 -6.56 -14.30
CA GLU A 37 -12.00 -5.24 -14.20
C GLU A 37 -11.28 -4.31 -13.22
N LEU A 38 -10.88 -4.83 -12.06
CA LEU A 38 -10.09 -4.09 -11.05
C LEU A 38 -8.74 -3.63 -11.59
N ALA A 39 -8.09 -4.47 -12.40
CA ALA A 39 -6.79 -4.20 -13.01
C ALA A 39 -6.87 -3.49 -14.37
N GLY A 40 -8.05 -2.98 -14.76
CA GLY A 40 -8.21 -2.26 -16.03
C GLY A 40 -7.88 -3.09 -17.27
N GLY A 41 -8.12 -4.40 -17.23
CA GLY A 41 -7.78 -5.30 -18.32
C GLY A 41 -6.36 -5.90 -18.26
N GLN A 42 -5.55 -5.53 -17.26
CA GLN A 42 -4.13 -5.92 -17.18
C GLN A 42 -3.76 -6.56 -15.82
N PRO A 43 -4.41 -7.68 -15.43
CA PRO A 43 -4.21 -8.30 -14.12
C PRO A 43 -2.77 -8.76 -13.90
N LEU A 44 -2.07 -9.21 -14.95
CA LEU A 44 -0.67 -9.62 -14.82
C LEU A 44 0.24 -8.47 -14.38
N VAL A 45 0.10 -7.30 -15.01
CA VAL A 45 0.91 -6.11 -14.70
C VAL A 45 0.62 -5.66 -13.26
N PHE A 46 -0.66 -5.54 -12.92
CA PHE A 46 -1.09 -5.13 -11.59
C PHE A 46 -0.62 -6.10 -10.50
N GLY A 47 -0.66 -7.41 -10.77
CA GLY A 47 -0.11 -8.43 -9.87
C GLY A 47 1.41 -8.31 -9.66
N ILE A 48 2.17 -7.98 -10.70
CA ILE A 48 3.62 -7.73 -10.59
C ILE A 48 3.90 -6.48 -9.75
N GLU A 49 3.14 -5.41 -9.94
CA GLU A 49 3.26 -4.18 -9.13
C GLU A 49 3.05 -4.46 -7.64
N PHE A 50 2.01 -5.26 -7.31
CA PHE A 50 1.79 -5.73 -5.95
C PHE A 50 2.93 -6.58 -5.41
N LEU A 51 3.49 -7.47 -6.22
CA LEU A 51 4.63 -8.29 -5.82
C LEU A 51 5.87 -7.43 -5.51
N VAL A 52 6.11 -6.37 -6.30
CA VAL A 52 7.19 -5.40 -6.05
C VAL A 52 6.94 -4.64 -4.76
N MET A 53 5.71 -4.17 -4.51
CA MET A 53 5.35 -3.51 -3.26
C MET A 53 5.53 -4.44 -2.05
N ALA A 54 5.12 -5.69 -2.15
CA ALA A 54 5.34 -6.71 -1.13
C ALA A 54 6.84 -6.89 -0.85
N GLY A 55 7.66 -7.05 -1.89
CA GLY A 55 9.11 -7.19 -1.75
C GLY A 55 9.77 -6.00 -1.05
N LEU A 56 9.40 -4.77 -1.43
CA LEU A 56 9.90 -3.54 -0.80
C LEU A 56 9.46 -3.44 0.67
N ALA A 57 8.19 -3.72 0.94
CA ALA A 57 7.65 -3.69 2.30
C ALA A 57 8.28 -4.77 3.19
N THR A 58 8.51 -5.98 2.67
CA THR A 58 9.17 -7.10 3.36
C THR A 58 10.61 -6.76 3.69
N TYR A 59 11.34 -6.21 2.72
CA TYR A 59 12.71 -5.75 2.94
C TYR A 59 12.79 -4.68 4.05
N ALA A 60 11.86 -3.71 4.04
CA ALA A 60 11.75 -2.73 5.12
C ALA A 60 11.33 -3.38 6.46
N ALA A 61 10.43 -4.36 6.45
CA ALA A 61 9.91 -5.02 7.65
C ALA A 61 10.93 -5.92 8.34
N LEU A 62 11.81 -6.60 7.59
CA LEU A 62 12.83 -7.51 8.12
C LEU A 62 14.04 -6.81 8.73
N ARG A 63 14.40 -5.62 8.25
CA ARG A 63 15.60 -4.94 8.73
C ARG A 63 15.42 -4.37 10.14
N PRO A 64 16.34 -4.59 11.10
CA PRO A 64 16.26 -3.99 12.43
C PRO A 64 16.22 -2.46 12.36
N ALA A 65 16.97 -1.89 11.41
CA ALA A 65 16.97 -0.47 11.10
C ALA A 65 16.62 -0.21 9.63
N THR A 66 15.63 0.66 9.40
CA THR A 66 15.18 1.02 8.05
C THR A 66 15.43 2.49 7.78
N SER A 67 15.79 2.86 6.54
CA SER A 67 15.95 4.26 6.17
C SER A 67 14.59 4.95 6.07
N ARG A 68 14.54 6.22 6.51
CA ARG A 68 13.34 7.06 6.37
C ARG A 68 12.90 7.18 4.91
N TRP A 69 13.87 7.30 3.99
CA TRP A 69 13.62 7.40 2.57
C TRP A 69 12.88 6.18 2.02
N LEU A 70 13.29 4.96 2.39
CA LEU A 70 12.61 3.75 1.93
C LEU A 70 11.15 3.70 2.41
N ILE A 71 10.89 4.09 3.66
CA ILE A 71 9.52 4.15 4.18
C ILE A 71 8.69 5.21 3.44
N GLN A 72 9.30 6.36 3.12
CA GLN A 72 8.64 7.39 2.32
C GLN A 72 8.32 6.91 0.89
N VAL A 73 9.20 6.12 0.28
CA VAL A 73 8.91 5.48 -1.02
C VAL A 73 7.73 4.53 -0.89
N ILE A 74 7.69 3.67 0.13
CA ILE A 74 6.55 2.75 0.37
C ILE A 74 5.25 3.53 0.58
N ILE A 75 5.26 4.59 1.39
CA ILE A 75 4.10 5.47 1.59
C ILE A 75 3.68 6.11 0.27
N GLY A 76 4.65 6.58 -0.53
CA GLY A 76 4.40 7.18 -1.84
C GLY A 76 3.72 6.20 -2.80
N LEU A 77 4.19 4.96 -2.87
CA LEU A 77 3.58 3.90 -3.69
C LEU A 77 2.15 3.60 -3.22
N ASN A 78 1.91 3.50 -1.91
CA ASN A 78 0.56 3.32 -1.38
C ASN A 78 -0.35 4.52 -1.66
N LEU A 79 0.17 5.75 -1.64
CA LEU A 79 -0.59 6.94 -2.02
C LEU A 79 -0.93 6.97 -3.50
N LEU A 80 -0.01 6.54 -4.38
CA LEU A 80 -0.28 6.39 -5.80
C LEU A 80 -1.36 5.33 -6.05
N LEU A 81 -1.28 4.19 -5.37
CA LEU A 81 -2.29 3.13 -5.44
C LEU A 81 -3.65 3.62 -4.95
N LEU A 82 -3.70 4.33 -3.82
CA LEU A 82 -4.92 4.94 -3.30
C LEU A 82 -5.49 5.96 -4.29
N GLY A 83 -4.64 6.82 -4.85
CA GLY A 83 -5.03 7.79 -5.88
C GLY A 83 -5.64 7.11 -7.10
N TYR A 84 -5.03 6.03 -7.58
CA TYR A 84 -5.55 5.21 -8.66
C TYR A 84 -6.93 4.63 -8.34
N TYR A 85 -7.12 4.06 -7.15
CA TYR A 85 -8.43 3.51 -6.77
C TYR A 85 -9.52 4.58 -6.68
N VAL A 86 -9.19 5.73 -6.09
CA VAL A 86 -10.13 6.86 -5.97
C VAL A 86 -10.47 7.42 -7.36
N ASP A 87 -9.48 7.60 -8.23
CA ASP A 87 -9.69 8.04 -9.61
C ASP A 87 -10.64 7.09 -10.36
N LEU A 88 -10.39 5.78 -10.24
CA LEU A 88 -11.26 4.76 -10.83
C LEU A 88 -12.66 4.69 -10.23
N LEU A 89 -12.87 5.10 -8.98
CA LEU A 89 -14.20 5.16 -8.36
C LEU A 89 -15.00 6.38 -8.84
N ILE A 90 -14.33 7.51 -9.11
CA ILE A 90 -14.99 8.76 -9.47
C ILE A 90 -15.17 8.88 -10.99
N TRP A 91 -14.11 8.57 -11.75
CA TRP A 91 -14.01 8.83 -13.19
C TRP A 91 -13.84 7.56 -14.02
N GLY A 92 -13.60 6.42 -13.37
CA GLY A 92 -13.34 5.17 -14.05
C GLY A 92 -14.55 4.60 -14.79
N PRO A 93 -14.32 3.65 -15.70
CA PRO A 93 -15.40 2.93 -16.36
C PRO A 93 -16.25 2.17 -15.33
N ALA A 94 -17.54 2.04 -15.61
CA ALA A 94 -18.44 1.22 -14.81
C ALA A 94 -17.96 -0.24 -14.81
N VAL A 95 -17.80 -0.80 -13.62
CA VAL A 95 -17.40 -2.18 -13.38
C VAL A 95 -18.53 -2.92 -12.65
N SER A 96 -18.38 -4.23 -12.48
CA SER A 96 -19.32 -5.03 -11.69
C SER A 96 -19.46 -4.51 -10.25
N VAL A 97 -20.59 -4.82 -9.60
CA VAL A 97 -20.84 -4.46 -8.21
C VAL A 97 -19.74 -5.02 -7.29
N ILE A 98 -19.35 -6.28 -7.51
CA ILE A 98 -18.28 -6.94 -6.75
C ILE A 98 -16.95 -6.20 -6.91
N ALA A 99 -16.57 -5.84 -8.15
CA ALA A 99 -15.35 -5.07 -8.39
C ALA A 99 -15.42 -3.69 -7.69
N THR A 100 -16.59 -3.04 -7.68
CA THR A 100 -16.79 -1.76 -7.00
C THR A 100 -16.61 -1.90 -5.49
N GLU A 101 -17.23 -2.92 -4.87
CA GLU A 101 -17.11 -3.19 -3.44
C GLU A 101 -15.65 -3.47 -3.03
N ILE A 102 -14.96 -4.33 -3.77
CA ILE A 102 -13.55 -4.65 -3.51
C ILE A 102 -12.68 -3.40 -3.66
N ARG A 103 -12.91 -2.58 -4.70
CA ARG A 103 -12.15 -1.32 -4.89
C ARG A 103 -12.32 -0.36 -3.72
N VAL A 104 -13.53 -0.26 -3.15
CA VAL A 104 -13.78 0.55 -1.95
C VAL A 104 -13.03 -0.03 -0.74
N ILE A 105 -13.07 -1.35 -0.54
CA ILE A 105 -12.35 -2.03 0.54
C ILE A 105 -10.84 -1.78 0.41
N ASP A 106 -10.27 -2.01 -0.76
CA ASP A 106 -8.83 -1.81 -1.04
C ASP A 106 -8.41 -0.35 -0.82
N SER A 107 -9.26 0.60 -1.20
CA SER A 107 -9.04 2.03 -0.93
C SER A 107 -8.95 2.32 0.56
N VAL A 108 -9.89 1.79 1.34
CA VAL A 108 -9.92 1.98 2.80
C VAL A 108 -8.70 1.32 3.45
N ILE A 109 -8.37 0.09 3.08
CA ILE A 109 -7.18 -0.61 3.60
C ILE A 109 -5.93 0.20 3.28
N THR A 110 -5.76 0.64 2.03
CA THR A 110 -4.59 1.41 1.60
C THR A 110 -4.49 2.74 2.36
N ALA A 111 -5.60 3.45 2.55
CA ALA A 111 -5.64 4.69 3.32
C ALA A 111 -5.24 4.46 4.80
N VAL A 112 -5.73 3.40 5.43
CA VAL A 112 -5.36 3.04 6.81
C VAL A 112 -3.87 2.70 6.90
N LEU A 113 -3.33 1.95 5.95
CA LEU A 113 -1.89 1.63 5.89
C LEU A 113 -1.05 2.90 5.76
N VAL A 114 -1.40 3.82 4.88
CA VAL A 114 -0.73 5.12 4.72
C VAL A 114 -0.73 5.90 6.03
N VAL A 115 -1.89 6.03 6.68
CA VAL A 115 -2.01 6.74 7.96
C VAL A 115 -1.16 6.09 9.04
N ALA A 116 -1.20 4.76 9.16
CA ALA A 116 -0.42 4.02 10.14
C ALA A 116 1.10 4.14 9.89
N GLN A 117 1.54 4.08 8.64
CA GLN A 117 2.95 4.27 8.26
C GLN A 117 3.43 5.69 8.55
N ILE A 118 2.62 6.72 8.24
CA ILE A 118 2.93 8.11 8.56
C ILE A 118 2.98 8.33 10.07
N ALA A 119 2.00 7.83 10.82
CA ALA A 119 1.97 7.93 12.28
C ALA A 119 3.17 7.22 12.91
N GLY A 120 3.49 6.01 12.45
CA GLY A 120 4.65 5.24 12.89
C GLY A 120 5.98 5.93 12.56
N LEU A 121 6.06 6.64 11.44
CA LEU A 121 7.23 7.45 11.07
C LEU A 121 7.38 8.67 11.99
N ARG A 122 6.27 9.36 12.31
CA ARG A 122 6.29 10.51 13.23
C ARG A 122 6.69 10.12 14.65
N THR A 123 6.25 8.97 15.14
CA THR A 123 6.62 8.49 16.48
C THR A 123 8.05 8.00 16.56
N ALA A 124 8.61 7.47 15.46
CA ALA A 124 10.03 7.15 15.36
C ALA A 124 10.94 8.41 15.28
N PHE A 125 10.36 9.57 14.94
CA PHE A 125 11.05 10.87 14.87
C PHE A 125 10.25 11.96 15.59
N PRO A 126 10.15 11.95 16.93
CA PRO A 126 9.64 13.11 17.64
C PRO A 126 10.54 14.30 17.29
N LYS A 127 9.95 15.42 16.86
CA LYS A 127 10.68 16.66 16.54
C LYS A 127 11.51 17.07 17.78
N LYS A 128 12.76 16.65 17.86
CA LYS A 128 13.73 17.23 18.80
C LYS A 128 14.30 18.48 18.12
N ASN A 129 13.98 19.63 18.70
CA ASN A 129 14.53 20.97 18.44
C ASN A 129 13.97 21.75 17.23
N MET A 130 12.79 22.38 17.43
CA MET A 130 12.52 23.73 16.90
C MET A 130 12.36 24.74 18.06
N ALA A 131 13.04 24.47 19.18
CA ALA A 131 13.32 25.46 20.20
C ALA A 131 14.83 25.69 20.13
N LEU A 132 15.24 26.97 20.15
CA LEU A 132 16.60 27.49 19.94
C LEU A 132 16.92 27.91 18.50
N ILE A 133 16.23 28.93 18.01
CA ILE A 133 16.92 30.11 17.46
C ILE A 133 16.31 31.31 18.21
N PRO A 134 17.08 32.07 19.01
CA PRO A 134 16.62 33.29 19.66
C PRO A 134 16.27 34.39 18.66
#